data_AF-A0A7V9FBM9-F1
#
_entry.id   AF-A0A7V9FBM9-F1
#
_cell.length_a   1.000
_cell.length_b   1.000
_cell.length_c   1.000
_cell.angle_alpha   90.00
_cell.angle_beta   90.00
_cell.angle_gamma   90.00
#
_symmetry.space_group_name_H-M   'P 1'
#
loop_
_entity.id
_entity.type
_entity.pdbx_description
1 polymer ?
#
loop_
_entity_poly.entity_id
_entity_poly.type
_entity_poly.pdbx_seq_one_letter_code
_entity_poly.pdbx_strand_id
1 'polypeptide(L)'
;MANQTTPDQRITAALGYLFTPMVPLVALRGDVEDPFVRKHARQALLWAVPFLLLLAAMIVVMIVAIQRDILFVCLSPFVFLLPFCPGALWARRVYFGDDVTFPFGVGDE
;
A
#
# COMPACT_ATOMS: atom_id res chain seq x y z
N MET A 1 11.74 21.18 -12.85
CA MET A 1 10.54 22.01 -12.63
C MET A 1 9.92 21.55 -11.34
N ALA A 2 9.88 22.38 -10.30
CA ALA A 2 9.29 21.99 -9.02
C ALA A 2 7.80 21.73 -9.24
N ASN A 3 7.43 20.45 -9.34
CA ASN A 3 6.05 20.01 -9.53
C ASN A 3 5.26 20.49 -8.31
N GLN A 4 4.40 21.49 -8.47
CA GLN A 4 3.52 21.98 -7.42
C GLN A 4 2.38 20.97 -7.22
N THR A 5 2.71 19.74 -6.84
CA THR A 5 1.73 18.76 -6.39
C THR A 5 0.99 19.36 -5.20
N THR A 6 -0.32 19.47 -5.28
CA THR A 6 -1.12 20.00 -4.18
C THR A 6 -1.10 19.02 -3.00
N PRO A 7 -1.24 19.49 -1.75
CA PRO A 7 -1.31 18.60 -0.58
C PRO A 7 -2.37 17.50 -0.73
N ASP A 8 -3.50 17.80 -1.35
CA ASP A 8 -4.60 16.86 -1.57
C ASP A 8 -4.18 15.70 -2.48
N GLN A 9 -3.44 15.98 -3.56
CA GLN A 9 -2.92 14.95 -4.47
C GLN A 9 -1.95 14.00 -3.76
N ARG A 10 -1.10 14.54 -2.88
CA ARG A 10 -0.17 13.74 -2.07
C ARG A 10 -0.90 12.85 -1.08
N ILE A 11 -1.97 13.36 -0.47
CA ILE A 11 -2.82 12.59 0.44
C ILE A 11 -3.52 11.47 -0.32
N THR A 12 -4.15 11.75 -1.47
CA THR A 12 -4.81 10.73 -2.29
C THR A 12 -3.84 9.64 -2.74
N ALA A 13 -2.64 10.04 -3.19
CA ALA A 13 -1.61 9.10 -3.59
C ALA A 13 -1.11 8.24 -2.40
N ALA A 14 -0.88 8.85 -1.23
CA ALA A 14 -0.48 8.13 -0.02
C ALA A 14 -1.55 7.15 0.48
N LEU A 15 -2.82 7.56 0.46
CA LEU A 15 -3.96 6.70 0.80
C LEU A 15 -4.07 5.51 -0.15
N GLY A 16 -3.65 5.68 -1.41
CA GLY A 16 -3.58 4.62 -2.40
C GLY A 16 -2.78 3.41 -1.90
N TYR A 17 -1.62 3.64 -1.28
CA TYR A 17 -0.73 2.59 -0.75
C TYR A 17 -1.20 2.00 0.58
N LEU A 18 -1.87 2.80 1.41
CA LEU A 18 -2.34 2.34 2.73
C LEU A 18 -3.62 1.50 2.61
N PHE A 19 -4.52 1.90 1.72
CA PHE A 19 -5.83 1.27 1.50
C PHE A 19 -5.92 0.57 0.14
N THR A 20 -4.80 0.00 -0.31
CA THR A 20 -4.77 -0.87 -1.49
C THR A 20 -5.67 -2.11 -1.24
N PRO A 21 -6.47 -2.58 -2.22
CA PRO A 21 -6.66 -2.06 -3.58
C PRO A 21 -7.79 -1.04 -3.72
N MET A 22 -8.56 -0.76 -2.66
CA MET A 22 -9.82 -0.04 -2.74
C MET A 22 -9.64 1.40 -3.22
N VAL A 23 -8.75 2.17 -2.57
CA VAL A 23 -8.46 3.57 -2.95
C VAL A 23 -7.88 3.72 -4.36
N PRO A 24 -6.84 2.97 -4.78
CA PRO A 24 -6.33 3.14 -6.14
C PRO A 24 -7.35 2.76 -7.21
N LEU A 25 -8.23 1.79 -6.94
CA LEU A 25 -9.29 1.39 -7.86
C LEU A 25 -10.36 2.48 -8.03
N VAL A 26 -10.74 3.15 -6.94
CA VAL A 26 -11.64 4.30 -6.98
C VAL A 26 -10.97 5.50 -7.67
N ALA A 27 -9.70 5.78 -7.39
CA ALA A 27 -8.96 6.87 -8.04
C ALA A 27 -8.81 6.65 -9.56
N LEU A 28 -8.53 5.43 -10.00
CA LEU A 28 -8.44 5.09 -11.43
C LEU A 28 -9.81 5.13 -12.12
N ARG A 29 -10.89 4.78 -11.42
CA ARG A 29 -12.25 4.79 -11.97
C ARG A 29 -12.90 6.17 -11.96
N GLY A 30 -12.51 7.03 -11.03
CA GLY A 30 -12.98 8.41 -10.91
C GLY A 30 -12.32 9.39 -11.88
N ASP A 31 -11.59 8.88 -12.88
CA ASP A 31 -10.91 9.65 -13.94
C ASP A 31 -10.03 10.78 -13.41
N VAL A 32 -9.15 10.46 -12.47
CA VAL A 32 -8.20 11.45 -11.96
C VAL A 32 -7.30 11.93 -13.10
N GLU A 33 -7.49 13.19 -13.49
CA GLU A 33 -6.75 13.84 -14.59
C GLU A 33 -5.27 14.04 -14.25
N ASP A 34 -4.94 14.12 -12.96
CA ASP A 34 -3.59 14.40 -12.51
C ASP A 34 -2.63 13.21 -12.76
N PRO A 35 -1.55 13.40 -13.53
CA PRO A 35 -0.61 12.33 -13.88
C PRO A 35 0.15 11.78 -12.66
N PHE A 36 0.42 12.58 -11.63
CA PHE A 36 1.10 12.15 -10.39
C PHE A 36 0.21 11.18 -9.61
N VAL A 37 -1.06 11.54 -9.40
CA VAL A 37 -2.01 10.67 -8.68
C VAL A 37 -2.28 9.40 -9.48
N ARG A 38 -2.39 9.48 -10.82
CA ARG A 38 -2.57 8.32 -11.69
C ARG A 38 -1.37 7.36 -11.66
N LYS A 39 -0.14 7.88 -11.69
CA LYS A 39 1.09 7.07 -11.58
C LYS A 39 1.11 6.30 -10.27
N HIS A 40 0.89 7.00 -9.16
CA HIS A 40 0.89 6.37 -7.83
C HIS A 40 -0.30 5.44 -7.58
N ALA A 41 -1.47 5.72 -8.16
CA ALA A 41 -2.62 4.81 -8.08
C ALA A 41 -2.34 3.48 -8.80
N ARG A 42 -1.72 3.50 -9.98
CA ARG A 42 -1.31 2.27 -10.70
C ARG A 42 -0.24 1.50 -9.93
N GLN A 43 0.76 2.21 -9.44
CA GLN A 43 1.82 1.66 -8.60
C GLN A 43 1.27 1.00 -7.32
N ALA A 44 0.36 1.66 -6.61
CA ALA A 44 -0.32 1.08 -5.47
C ALA A 44 -1.18 -0.12 -5.86
N LEU A 45 -1.85 -0.11 -7.01
CA LEU A 45 -2.61 -1.27 -7.50
C LEU A 45 -1.72 -2.47 -7.80
N LEU A 46 -0.51 -2.26 -8.34
CA LEU A 46 0.46 -3.33 -8.53
C LEU A 46 0.93 -3.93 -7.21
N TRP A 47 1.06 -3.10 -6.17
CA TRP A 47 1.32 -3.57 -4.80
C TRP A 47 0.17 -4.42 -4.22
N ALA A 48 -1.05 -4.31 -4.75
CA ALA A 48 -2.19 -5.08 -4.26
C ALA A 48 -1.95 -6.59 -4.31
N VAL A 49 -1.32 -7.08 -5.38
CA VAL A 49 -1.07 -8.50 -5.59
C VAL A 49 -0.11 -9.08 -4.53
N PRO A 50 1.14 -8.57 -4.38
CA PRO A 50 2.04 -9.04 -3.33
C PRO A 50 1.48 -8.77 -1.93
N PHE A 51 0.75 -7.68 -1.71
CA PHE A 51 0.07 -7.42 -0.44
C PHE A 51 -0.98 -8.50 -0.10
N LEU A 52 -1.84 -8.86 -1.05
CA LEU A 52 -2.85 -9.91 -0.86
C LEU A 52 -2.19 -11.28 -0.62
N LEU A 53 -1.12 -11.60 -1.34
CA LEU A 53 -0.36 -12.83 -1.12
C LEU A 53 0.27 -12.86 0.28
N LEU A 54 0.89 -11.75 0.70
CA LEU A 54 1.47 -11.61 2.03
C LEU A 54 0.41 -11.71 3.12
N LEU A 55 -0.74 -11.06 2.95
CA LEU A 55 -1.87 -11.10 3.87
C LEU A 55 -2.43 -12.52 3.99
N ALA A 56 -2.65 -13.20 2.87
CA ALA A 56 -3.10 -14.59 2.85
C ALA A 56 -2.11 -15.54 3.54
N ALA A 57 -0.81 -15.41 3.25
CA ALA A 57 0.23 -16.18 3.92
C ALA A 57 0.24 -15.93 5.43
N MET A 58 0.12 -14.67 5.87
CA MET A 58 0.05 -14.32 7.29
C MET A 58 -1.18 -14.89 7.98
N ILE A 59 -2.35 -14.89 7.32
CA ILE A 59 -3.57 -15.51 7.87
C ILE A 59 -3.36 -17.02 8.08
N VAL A 60 -2.78 -17.73 7.10
CA VAL A 60 -2.48 -19.16 7.22
C VAL A 60 -1.52 -19.44 8.38
N VAL A 61 -0.43 -18.67 8.47
CA VAL A 61 0.54 -18.79 9.58
C VAL A 61 -0.14 -18.53 10.93
N MET A 62 -1.01 -17.52 11.00
CA MET A 62 -1.73 -17.17 12.22
C MET A 62 -2.68 -18.28 12.66
N ILE A 63 -3.44 -18.89 11.75
CA ILE A 63 -4.34 -20.02 12.06
C ILE A 63 -3.54 -21.19 12.64
N VAL A 64 -2.40 -21.53 12.03
CA VAL A 64 -1.52 -22.61 12.51
C VAL A 64 -0.90 -22.26 13.87
N ALA A 65 -0.45 -21.01 14.06
CA ALA A 65 0.18 -20.57 15.30
C ALA A 65 -0.81 -20.52 16.48
N ILE A 66 -2.05 -20.07 16.26
CA ILE A 66 -3.11 -20.04 17.29
C ILE A 66 -3.44 -21.44 17.81
N GLN A 67 -3.38 -22.47 16.95
CA GLN A 67 -3.63 -23.85 17.37
C GLN A 67 -2.53 -24.41 18.29
N ARG A 68 -1.33 -23.80 18.30
CA ARG A 68 -0.19 -24.30 19.08
C ARG A 68 -0.09 -23.67 20.46
N ASP A 69 -0.36 -22.37 20.59
CA ASP A 69 -0.10 -21.64 21.83
C ASP A 69 -1.02 -20.42 22.01
N ILE A 70 -1.57 -20.26 23.22
CA ILE A 70 -2.43 -19.11 23.61
C ILE A 70 -1.70 -17.77 23.51
N LEU A 71 -0.37 -17.75 23.71
CA LEU A 71 0.45 -16.54 23.55
C LEU A 71 0.37 -15.95 22.14
N PHE A 72 0.21 -16.77 21.10
CA PHE A 72 0.02 -16.29 19.73
C PHE A 72 -1.32 -15.62 19.50
N VAL A 73 -2.35 -15.97 20.29
CA VAL A 73 -3.64 -15.26 20.24
C VAL A 73 -3.44 -13.82 20.71
N CYS A 74 -2.67 -13.61 21.78
CA CYS A 74 -2.38 -12.27 22.30
C CYS A 74 -1.48 -11.45 21.36
N LEU A 75 -0.57 -12.09 20.63
CA LEU A 75 0.33 -11.41 19.67
C LEU A 75 -0.31 -11.22 18.28
N SER A 76 -1.38 -11.95 17.97
CA SER A 76 -2.08 -11.90 16.68
C SER A 76 -2.44 -10.49 16.19
N PRO A 77 -2.96 -9.54 17.00
CA PRO A 77 -3.25 -8.20 16.51
C PRO A 77 -2.00 -7.45 16.04
N PHE A 78 -0.84 -7.68 16.66
CA PHE A 78 0.42 -7.05 16.25
C PHE A 78 0.98 -7.68 14.97
N VAL A 79 0.92 -9.01 14.85
CA VAL A 79 1.39 -9.73 13.65
C VAL A 79 0.55 -9.38 12.44
N PHE A 80 -0.76 -9.18 12.61
CA PHE A 80 -1.67 -8.78 11.54
C PHE A 80 -1.38 -7.38 10.97
N LEU A 81 -0.75 -6.50 11.76
CA LEU A 81 -0.37 -5.16 11.32
C LEU A 81 0.92 -5.14 10.49
N LEU A 82 1.80 -6.13 10.64
CA LEU A 82 3.07 -6.23 9.89
C LEU A 82 2.93 -6.11 8.37
N PRO A 83 1.98 -6.80 7.68
CA PRO A 83 1.83 -6.65 6.24
C PRO A 83 1.43 -5.24 5.78
N PHE A 84 0.89 -4.40 6.68
CA PHE A 84 0.56 -3.00 6.36
C PHE A 84 1.77 -2.06 6.48
N CYS A 85 2.85 -2.48 7.15
CA CYS A 85 4.04 -1.63 7.34
C CYS A 85 4.67 -1.15 6.02
N PRO A 86 4.89 -1.99 4.99
CA PRO A 86 5.47 -1.53 3.72
C PRO A 86 4.60 -0.47 3.04
N GLY A 87 3.28 -0.67 3.01
CA GLY A 87 2.32 0.29 2.46
C GLY A 87 2.34 1.62 3.22
N ALA A 88 2.42 1.58 4.56
CA ALA A 88 2.53 2.78 5.39
C ALA A 88 3.86 3.53 5.18
N LEU A 89 4.98 2.81 4.99
CA LEU A 89 6.27 3.43 4.71
C LEU A 89 6.28 4.15 3.35
N TRP A 90 5.68 3.55 2.32
CA TRP A 90 5.54 4.20 1.01
C TRP A 90 4.53 5.34 1.03
N ALA A 91 3.40 5.19 1.72
CA ALA A 91 2.44 6.28 1.93
C ALA A 91 3.11 7.50 2.58
N ARG A 92 3.94 7.27 3.62
CA ARG A 92 4.73 8.33 4.26
C ARG A 92 5.68 9.00 3.28
N ARG A 93 6.39 8.22 2.46
CA ARG A 93 7.35 8.73 1.46
C ARG A 93 6.65 9.62 0.42
N VAL A 94 5.54 9.16 -0.14
CA VAL A 94 4.71 9.91 -1.10
C VAL A 94 4.13 11.19 -0.49
N TYR A 95 3.73 11.13 0.79
CA TYR A 95 3.24 12.31 1.50
C TYR A 95 4.29 13.43 1.59
N PHE A 96 5.57 13.08 1.83
CA PHE A 96 6.67 14.04 1.82
C PHE A 96 7.09 14.51 0.42
N GLY A 97 6.52 13.92 -0.65
CA GLY A 97 6.80 14.27 -2.04
C GLY A 97 7.95 13.49 -2.66
N ASP A 98 8.40 12.41 -2.02
CA ASP A 98 9.39 11.50 -2.58
C ASP A 98 8.73 10.44 -3.48
N ASP A 99 9.40 10.08 -4.57
CA ASP A 99 8.95 8.98 -5.43
C ASP A 99 9.15 7.61 -4.78
N VAL A 100 8.22 6.70 -5.08
CA VAL A 100 8.29 5.28 -4.68
C VAL A 100 8.90 4.48 -5.81
N THR A 101 10.11 3.97 -5.56
CA THR A 101 10.78 3.02 -6.45
C THR A 101 10.48 1.60 -5.98
N PHE A 102 9.71 0.86 -6.78
CA PHE A 102 9.56 -0.58 -6.56
C PHE A 102 10.76 -1.34 -7.14
N PRO A 103 11.26 -2.39 -6.46
CA PRO A 103 12.31 -3.25 -7.01
C PRO A 103 11.82 -4.08 -8.21
N PHE A 104 10.51 -4.17 -8.42
CA PHE A 104 9.86 -4.78 -9.59
C PHE A 104 9.23 -3.64 -10.38
N GLY A 105 9.92 -3.21 -11.44
CA GLY A 105 9.75 -1.91 -12.07
C GLY A 105 8.34 -1.62 -12.60
N VAL A 106 7.90 -0.38 -12.38
CA VAL A 106 7.17 0.38 -13.40
C VAL A 106 8.23 1.27 -14.01
N GLY A 107 8.77 0.86 -15.15
CA GLY A 107 9.66 1.70 -15.95
C GLY A 107 8.94 2.99 -16.28
N ASP A 108 9.68 4.09 -16.15
CA ASP A 108 9.26 5.42 -16.58
C ASP A 108 9.21 5.42 -18.12
N GLU A 109 8.13 4.90 -18.71
CA GLU A 109 7.74 5.14 -20.11
C GLU A 109 6.58 6.14 -20.17
#